data_AF-A0A7S4F750-F1
#
_entry.id   AF-A0A7S4F750-F1
#
_cell.length_a   1.000
_cell.length_b   1.000
_cell.length_c   1.000
_cell.angle_alpha   90.00
_cell.angle_beta   90.00
_cell.angle_gamma   90.00
#
_symmetry.space_group_name_H-M   'P 1'
#
loop_
_entity.id
_entity.type
_entity.pdbx_description
1 polymer ?
#
loop_
_entity_poly.entity_id
_entity_poly.type
_entity_poly.pdbx_seq_one_letter_code
_entity_poly.pdbx_strand_id
1 'polypeptide(L)'
;WLREMLWSQTRGAMRVWYDMDESGTEDGMRCGVTKSVVFVLILSAGVLKRPFCQLEVAVALQQNKQIVLLHETSRTHGGEAVERVLEEGVAFSTDLANINAGRVHLTEAQIRSLRDYPCLPFLRGVNTRSAVLLPLLKLLGAIPSHESR
;
A
#
# COMPACT_ATOMS: atom_id res chain seq x y z
N TRP A 1 9.55 -11.19 -0.94
CA TRP A 1 10.07 -11.62 0.38
C TRP A 1 9.04 -11.44 1.50
N LEU A 2 8.40 -10.27 1.62
CA LEU A 2 7.41 -10.02 2.68
C LEU A 2 6.15 -10.91 2.54
N ARG A 3 5.67 -11.19 1.32
CA ARG A 3 4.57 -12.15 1.05
C ARG A 3 4.82 -13.53 1.67
N GLU A 4 5.88 -14.20 1.22
CA GLU A 4 6.25 -15.55 1.66
C GLU A 4 6.45 -15.62 3.16
N MET A 5 7.00 -14.55 3.74
CA MET A 5 7.26 -14.49 5.16
C MET A 5 5.96 -14.34 5.98
N LEU A 6 5.04 -13.45 5.58
CA LEU A 6 3.74 -13.33 6.23
C LEU A 6 2.91 -14.61 6.06
N TRP A 7 2.92 -15.19 4.86
CA TRP A 7 2.27 -16.47 4.60
C TRP A 7 2.80 -17.57 5.53
N SER A 8 4.13 -17.70 5.65
CA SER A 8 4.76 -18.68 6.55
C SER A 8 4.44 -18.43 8.02
N GLN A 9 4.63 -17.21 8.52
CA GLN A 9 4.47 -16.87 9.94
C GLN A 9 3.01 -16.96 10.40
N THR A 10 2.05 -16.78 9.49
CA THR A 10 0.62 -16.79 9.80
C THR A 10 -0.07 -18.09 9.38
N ARG A 11 0.72 -19.11 8.98
CA ARG A 11 0.22 -20.41 8.49
C ARG A 11 -0.82 -20.26 7.36
N GLY A 12 -0.58 -19.30 6.46
CA GLY A 12 -1.42 -19.01 5.31
C GLY A 12 -2.63 -18.12 5.58
N ALA A 13 -2.83 -17.64 6.82
CA ALA A 13 -3.97 -16.78 7.14
C ALA A 13 -3.87 -15.39 6.49
N MET A 14 -2.66 -14.83 6.34
CA MET A 14 -2.45 -13.53 5.72
C MET A 14 -1.98 -13.65 4.26
N ARG A 15 -2.93 -13.42 3.35
CA ARG A 15 -2.64 -13.17 1.94
C ARG A 15 -2.40 -11.68 1.73
N VAL A 16 -1.26 -11.34 1.15
CA VAL A 16 -0.86 -9.95 0.89
C VAL A 16 -0.82 -9.68 -0.60
N TRP A 17 -1.40 -8.55 -0.98
CA TRP A 17 -1.29 -7.98 -2.33
C TRP A 17 -0.48 -6.69 -2.27
N TYR A 18 0.49 -6.54 -3.18
CA TYR A 18 1.31 -5.33 -3.31
C TYR A 18 0.82 -4.52 -4.52
N ASP A 19 0.96 -3.20 -4.45
CA ASP A 19 0.76 -2.26 -5.57
C ASP A 19 1.71 -2.44 -6.76
N MET A 20 2.59 -3.44 -6.68
CA MET A 20 3.57 -3.84 -7.70
C MET A 20 3.27 -5.25 -8.26
N ASP A 21 2.13 -5.85 -7.88
CA ASP A 21 1.76 -7.18 -8.36
C ASP A 21 1.18 -7.12 -9.77
N GLU A 22 1.98 -7.58 -10.73
CA GLU A 22 1.60 -7.58 -12.14
C GLU A 22 0.70 -8.77 -12.46
N SER A 23 -0.59 -8.50 -12.63
CA SER A 23 -1.53 -9.42 -13.29
C SER A 23 -1.89 -9.00 -14.72
N GLY A 24 -1.24 -7.93 -15.22
CA GLY A 24 -1.32 -7.44 -16.61
C GLY A 24 -2.69 -6.89 -17.04
N THR A 25 -3.74 -7.00 -16.22
CA THR A 25 -5.12 -6.59 -16.54
C THR A 25 -5.80 -5.97 -15.32
N GLU A 26 -6.72 -5.03 -15.54
CA GLU A 26 -7.49 -4.41 -14.45
C GLU A 26 -8.28 -5.43 -13.63
N ASP A 27 -8.90 -6.41 -14.30
CA ASP A 27 -9.63 -7.49 -13.63
C ASP A 27 -8.70 -8.38 -12.79
N GLY A 28 -7.51 -8.67 -13.30
CA GLY A 28 -6.48 -9.36 -12.55
C GLY A 28 -6.11 -8.62 -11.27
N MET A 29 -5.92 -7.30 -11.36
CA MET A 29 -5.55 -6.46 -10.22
C MET A 29 -6.67 -6.39 -9.19
N ARG A 30 -7.91 -6.14 -9.64
CA ARG A 30 -9.11 -6.19 -8.79
C ARG A 30 -9.25 -7.53 -8.09
N CYS A 31 -9.09 -8.63 -8.81
CA CYS A 31 -9.16 -9.99 -8.28
C CYS A 31 -8.07 -10.26 -7.25
N GLY A 32 -6.86 -9.77 -7.52
CA GLY A 32 -5.71 -9.82 -6.61
C GLY A 32 -5.97 -9.15 -5.28
N VAL A 33 -6.35 -7.87 -5.30
CA VAL A 33 -6.75 -7.11 -4.11
C VAL A 33 -7.93 -7.77 -3.40
N THR A 34 -8.92 -8.26 -4.16
CA THR A 34 -10.10 -8.90 -3.57
C THR A 34 -9.77 -10.16 -2.79
N LYS A 35 -8.83 -10.96 -3.30
CA LYS A 35 -8.38 -12.19 -2.66
C LYS A 35 -7.39 -11.94 -1.54
N SER A 36 -6.86 -10.73 -1.35
CA SER A 36 -5.97 -10.46 -0.22
C SER A 36 -6.75 -10.17 1.06
N VAL A 37 -6.08 -10.39 2.19
CA VAL A 37 -6.53 -9.93 3.51
C VAL A 37 -5.97 -8.54 3.76
N VAL A 38 -4.70 -8.34 3.38
CA VAL A 38 -3.96 -7.09 3.56
C VAL A 38 -3.54 -6.56 2.20
N PHE A 39 -3.78 -5.28 1.97
CA PHE A 39 -3.25 -4.54 0.83
C PHE A 39 -2.06 -3.70 1.30
N VAL A 40 -0.93 -3.85 0.62
CA VAL A 40 0.29 -3.10 0.91
C VAL A 40 0.58 -2.13 -0.22
N LEU A 41 0.62 -0.85 0.10
CA LEU A 41 1.00 0.22 -0.83
C LEU A 41 2.41 0.70 -0.50
N ILE A 42 3.34 0.60 -1.46
CA ILE A 42 4.67 1.20 -1.32
C ILE A 42 4.59 2.69 -1.69
N LEU A 43 4.65 3.56 -0.68
CA LEU A 43 4.70 5.00 -0.88
C LEU A 43 6.08 5.42 -1.39
N SER A 44 6.15 5.61 -2.71
CA SER A 44 7.26 6.23 -3.41
C SER A 44 6.75 7.38 -4.29
N ALA A 45 7.65 8.26 -4.71
CA ALA A 45 7.35 9.40 -5.58
C ALA A 45 6.53 8.94 -6.81
N GLY A 46 5.39 9.60 -7.01
CA GLY A 46 4.47 9.35 -8.10
C GLY A 46 3.73 8.01 -8.13
N VAL A 47 3.74 7.21 -7.06
CA VAL A 47 2.93 5.98 -7.00
C VAL A 47 1.44 6.27 -7.22
N LEU A 48 0.91 7.34 -6.61
CA LEU A 48 -0.50 7.73 -6.72
C LEU A 48 -0.85 8.39 -8.07
N LYS A 49 0.13 8.64 -8.95
CA LYS A 49 -0.12 9.12 -10.33
C LYS A 49 -0.32 7.97 -11.32
N ARG A 50 -0.13 6.72 -10.88
CA ARG A 50 -0.26 5.54 -11.74
C ARG A 50 -1.72 5.06 -11.69
N PRO A 51 -2.42 4.96 -12.84
CA PRO A 51 -3.83 4.57 -12.86
C PRO A 51 -4.09 3.22 -12.17
N PHE A 52 -3.22 2.24 -12.41
CA PHE A 52 -3.34 0.92 -11.81
C PHE A 52 -3.14 0.91 -10.29
N CYS A 53 -2.16 1.67 -9.77
CA CYS A 53 -2.01 1.82 -8.32
C CYS A 53 -3.25 2.52 -7.71
N GLN A 54 -3.81 3.53 -8.37
CA GLN A 54 -5.05 4.15 -7.90
C GLN A 54 -6.22 3.17 -7.89
N LEU A 55 -6.36 2.35 -8.93
CA LEU A 55 -7.37 1.32 -9.04
C LEU A 55 -7.27 0.34 -7.86
N GLU A 56 -6.08 -0.16 -7.56
CA GLU A 56 -5.88 -1.13 -6.48
C GLU A 56 -6.19 -0.53 -5.10
N VAL A 57 -5.76 0.70 -4.85
CA VAL A 57 -6.12 1.43 -3.61
C VAL A 57 -7.62 1.65 -3.54
N ALA A 58 -8.27 2.03 -4.64
CA ALA A 58 -9.72 2.25 -4.67
C ALA A 58 -10.49 0.97 -4.34
N VAL A 59 -10.06 -0.18 -4.89
CA VAL A 59 -10.64 -1.49 -4.58
C VAL A 59 -10.41 -1.86 -3.11
N ALA A 60 -9.21 -1.62 -2.59
CA ALA A 60 -8.89 -1.90 -1.19
C ALA A 60 -9.77 -1.10 -0.23
N LEU A 61 -9.97 0.20 -0.51
CA LEU A 61 -10.87 1.07 0.26
C LEU A 61 -12.33 0.60 0.15
N GLN A 62 -12.82 0.33 -1.06
CA GLN A 62 -14.20 -0.14 -1.29
C GLN A 62 -14.52 -1.43 -0.55
N GLN A 63 -13.54 -2.32 -0.40
CA GLN A 63 -13.70 -3.61 0.26
C GLN A 63 -13.29 -3.59 1.74
N ASN A 64 -13.02 -2.41 2.31
CA ASN A 64 -12.57 -2.24 3.69
C ASN A 64 -11.38 -3.15 4.04
N LYS A 65 -10.42 -3.29 3.11
CA LYS A 65 -9.21 -4.09 3.33
C LYS A 65 -8.37 -3.46 4.43
N GLN A 66 -7.61 -4.30 5.14
CA GLN A 66 -6.52 -3.80 5.97
C GLN A 66 -5.45 -3.22 5.04
N ILE A 67 -5.30 -1.89 5.01
CA ILE A 67 -4.28 -1.21 4.22
C ILE A 67 -3.08 -0.92 5.11
N VAL A 68 -1.88 -1.23 4.62
CA VAL A 68 -0.61 -0.85 5.24
C VAL A 68 0.24 -0.12 4.23
N LEU A 69 0.77 1.02 4.66
CA LEU A 69 1.65 1.86 3.86
C LEU A 69 3.10 1.54 4.20
N LEU A 70 3.92 1.33 3.17
CA LEU A 70 5.35 1.16 3.30
C LEU A 70 6.04 2.38 2.68
N HIS A 71 6.57 3.26 3.52
CA HIS A 71 7.21 4.50 3.08
C HIS A 71 8.63 4.25 2.60
N GLU A 72 8.89 4.37 1.29
CA GLU A 72 10.25 4.31 0.77
C GLU A 72 11.06 5.48 1.32
N THR A 73 12.11 5.17 2.06
CA THR A 73 12.98 6.15 2.70
C THR A 73 14.24 6.43 1.88
N SER A 74 14.58 5.57 0.92
CA SER A 74 15.73 5.82 0.04
C SER A 74 15.37 6.75 -1.11
N ARG A 75 15.97 7.93 -1.15
CA ARG A 75 15.84 8.86 -2.29
C ARG A 75 16.26 8.23 -3.63
N THR A 76 17.25 7.34 -3.64
CA THR A 76 17.70 6.65 -4.86
C THR A 76 16.67 5.66 -5.41
N HIS A 77 15.67 5.30 -4.61
CA HIS A 77 14.56 4.43 -4.99
C HIS A 77 13.22 5.15 -5.02
N GLY A 78 13.25 6.49 -5.09
CA GLY A 78 12.04 7.31 -5.16
C GLY A 78 11.42 7.62 -3.79
N GLY A 79 12.18 7.51 -2.71
CA GLY A 79 11.74 7.91 -1.39
C GLY A 79 11.53 9.42 -1.30
N GLU A 80 10.36 9.80 -0.82
CA GLU A 80 9.89 11.18 -0.73
C GLU A 80 8.99 11.34 0.50
N ALA A 81 8.84 12.53 1.07
CA ALA A 81 7.97 12.75 2.22
C ALA A 81 6.53 12.25 1.93
N VAL A 82 5.90 11.59 2.91
CA VAL A 82 4.56 11.01 2.75
C VAL A 82 3.56 12.07 2.28
N GLU A 83 3.62 13.25 2.88
CA GLU A 83 2.77 14.40 2.58
C GLU A 83 2.93 14.84 1.12
N ARG A 84 4.16 14.84 0.60
CA ARG A 84 4.43 15.15 -0.81
C ARG A 84 3.84 14.10 -1.73
N VAL A 85 3.96 12.82 -1.41
CA VAL A 85 3.35 11.74 -2.19
C VAL A 85 1.82 11.89 -2.22
N LEU A 86 1.20 12.23 -1.09
CA LEU A 86 -0.24 12.48 -1.02
C LEU A 86 -0.65 13.73 -1.81
N GLU A 87 0.10 14.83 -1.69
CA GLU A 87 -0.11 16.06 -2.48
C GLU A 87 -0.05 15.80 -3.98
N GLU A 88 0.93 15.01 -4.45
CA GLU A 88 1.02 14.59 -5.85
C GLU A 88 -0.21 13.79 -6.30
N GLY A 89 -0.68 12.88 -5.45
CA GLY A 89 -1.90 12.11 -5.70
C GLY A 89 -3.13 13.01 -5.81
N VAL A 90 -3.28 13.97 -4.88
CA VAL A 90 -4.38 14.94 -4.90
C VAL A 90 -4.34 15.74 -6.19
N ALA A 91 -3.19 16.34 -6.53
CA ALA A 91 -3.03 17.11 -7.74
C ALA A 91 -3.41 16.31 -8.99
N PHE A 92 -3.01 15.03 -9.07
CA PHE A 92 -3.41 14.14 -10.15
C PHE A 92 -4.92 13.89 -10.18
N SER A 93 -5.55 13.65 -9.01
CA SER A 93 -6.99 13.37 -8.91
C SER A 93 -7.89 14.55 -9.25
N THR A 94 -7.37 15.78 -9.13
CA THR A 94 -8.09 17.02 -9.41
C THR A 94 -7.83 17.57 -10.83
N ASP A 95 -6.88 16.99 -11.56
CA ASP A 95 -6.53 17.41 -12.90
C ASP A 95 -7.57 16.95 -13.93
N LEU A 96 -8.17 17.92 -14.64
CA LEU A 96 -9.23 17.66 -15.62
C LEU A 96 -8.77 16.77 -16.79
N ALA A 97 -7.51 16.84 -17.21
CA ALA A 97 -7.02 15.99 -18.29
C ALA A 97 -6.93 14.54 -17.84
N ASN A 98 -6.51 14.27 -16.60
CA ASN A 98 -6.51 12.92 -16.03
C ASN A 98 -7.92 12.37 -15.82
N ILE A 99 -8.85 13.23 -15.35
CA ILE A 99 -10.27 12.87 -15.18
C ILE A 99 -10.89 12.52 -16.53
N ASN A 100 -10.76 13.40 -17.53
CA ASN A 100 -11.32 13.19 -18.86
C ASN A 100 -10.70 12.00 -19.59
N ALA A 101 -9.46 11.65 -19.27
CA ALA A 101 -8.79 10.45 -19.78
C ALA A 101 -9.20 9.16 -19.03
N GLY A 102 -10.08 9.22 -18.03
CA GLY A 102 -10.52 8.06 -17.26
C GLY A 102 -9.42 7.43 -16.39
N ARG A 103 -8.38 8.19 -16.03
CA ARG A 103 -7.20 7.70 -15.30
C ARG A 103 -7.30 7.82 -13.78
N VAL A 104 -8.32 8.51 -13.29
CA VAL A 104 -8.54 8.80 -11.87
C VAL A 104 -9.51 7.78 -11.30
N HIS A 105 -9.06 7.04 -10.29
CA HIS A 105 -9.89 6.08 -9.55
C HIS A 105 -10.09 6.48 -8.09
N LEU A 106 -9.26 7.39 -7.57
CA LEU A 106 -9.37 7.91 -6.22
C LEU A 106 -9.80 9.37 -6.22
N THR A 107 -10.71 9.72 -5.32
CA THR A 107 -11.02 11.11 -4.97
C THR A 107 -9.93 11.70 -4.07
N GLU A 108 -9.87 13.05 -4.01
CA GLU A 108 -9.01 13.75 -3.05
C GLU A 108 -9.24 13.26 -1.61
N ALA A 109 -10.49 13.10 -1.19
CA ALA A 109 -10.82 12.64 0.15
C ALA A 109 -10.26 11.24 0.45
N GLN A 110 -10.34 10.32 -0.52
CA GLN A 110 -9.77 8.98 -0.39
C GLN A 110 -8.24 8.99 -0.35
N ILE A 111 -7.58 9.88 -1.10
CA ILE A 111 -6.13 10.04 -1.02
C ILE A 111 -5.72 10.58 0.35
N ARG A 112 -6.43 11.59 0.85
CA ARG A 112 -6.14 12.18 2.17
C ARG A 112 -6.38 11.20 3.31
N SER A 113 -7.37 10.31 3.22
CA SER A 113 -7.62 9.30 4.25
C SER A 113 -6.51 8.24 4.35
N LEU A 114 -5.63 8.12 3.35
CA LEU A 114 -4.48 7.22 3.44
C LEU A 114 -3.58 7.55 4.66
N ARG A 115 -3.53 8.81 5.09
CA ARG A 115 -2.74 9.22 6.26
C ARG A 115 -3.20 8.55 7.57
N ASP A 116 -4.42 8.05 7.60
CA ASP A 116 -5.01 7.44 8.79
C ASP A 116 -4.65 5.95 8.89
N TYR A 117 -3.99 5.39 7.86
CA TYR A 117 -3.53 4.02 7.85
C TYR A 117 -2.11 3.88 8.40
N PRO A 118 -1.76 2.70 8.94
CA PRO A 118 -0.41 2.44 9.43
C PRO A 118 0.64 2.64 8.35
N CYS A 119 1.66 3.44 8.66
CA CYS A 119 2.75 3.75 7.75
C CYS A 119 4.08 3.34 8.38
N LEU A 120 4.75 2.37 7.77
CA LEU A 120 6.01 1.81 8.26
C LEU A 120 7.16 2.22 7.33
N PRO A 121 8.34 2.58 7.87
CA PRO A 121 9.49 2.90 7.05
C PRO A 121 9.96 1.65 6.28
N PHE A 122 10.23 1.83 5.00
CA PHE A 122 10.72 0.82 4.09
C PHE A 122 12.00 1.31 3.43
N LEU A 123 12.99 0.43 3.40
CA LEU A 123 14.27 0.69 2.75
C LEU A 123 14.57 -0.45 1.80
N ARG A 124 14.48 -0.18 0.50
CA ARG A 124 14.75 -1.18 -0.53
C ARG A 124 16.21 -1.63 -0.45
N GLY A 125 16.44 -2.94 -0.54
CA GLY A 125 17.78 -3.54 -0.59
C GLY A 125 18.47 -3.77 0.75
N VAL A 126 17.97 -3.24 1.86
CA VAL A 126 18.46 -3.56 3.21
C VAL A 126 17.58 -4.63 3.84
N ASN A 127 18.15 -5.43 4.76
CA ASN A 127 17.44 -6.48 5.51
C ASN A 127 16.40 -5.86 6.46
N THR A 128 15.30 -5.39 5.87
CA THR A 128 14.15 -4.67 6.47
C THR A 128 13.25 -5.58 7.30
N ARG A 129 13.65 -6.85 7.49
CA ARG A 129 12.92 -7.86 8.26
C ARG A 129 12.52 -7.32 9.64
N SER A 130 13.43 -6.78 10.42
CA SER A 130 13.12 -6.35 11.80
C SER A 130 12.23 -5.10 11.84
N ALA A 131 12.47 -4.14 10.95
CA ALA A 131 11.82 -2.84 10.96
C ALA A 131 10.39 -2.86 10.41
N VAL A 132 10.08 -3.77 9.48
CA VAL A 132 8.74 -3.88 8.87
C VAL A 132 7.97 -5.08 9.41
N LEU A 133 8.61 -6.25 9.55
CA LEU A 133 7.87 -7.48 9.86
C LEU A 133 7.30 -7.49 11.27
N LEU A 134 8.08 -7.12 12.28
CA LEU A 134 7.61 -7.19 13.67
C LEU A 134 6.46 -6.20 13.92
N PRO A 135 6.56 -4.91 13.51
CA PRO A 135 5.42 -4.00 13.60
C PRO A 135 4.22 -4.51 12.80
N LEU A 136 4.43 -5.06 11.61
CA LEU A 136 3.35 -5.56 10.77
C LEU A 136 2.63 -6.78 11.37
N LEU A 137 3.37 -7.75 11.90
CA LEU A 137 2.78 -8.92 12.57
C LEU A 137 2.02 -8.53 13.83
N LYS A 138 2.52 -7.54 14.60
CA LYS A 138 1.77 -6.99 15.74
C LYS A 138 0.49 -6.30 15.28
N LEU A 139 0.57 -5.46 14.25
CA LEU A 139 -0.57 -4.74 13.72
C LEU A 139 -1.67 -5.66 13.20
N LEU A 140 -1.26 -6.78 12.63
CA LEU A 140 -2.16 -7.79 12.08
C LEU A 140 -2.56 -8.86 13.10
N GLY A 141 -2.21 -8.68 14.38
CA GLY A 141 -2.61 -9.59 15.47
C GLY A 141 -1.97 -10.98 15.41
N ALA A 142 -0.94 -11.16 14.59
CA ALA A 142 -0.26 -12.44 14.39
C ALA A 142 0.77 -12.76 15.49
N ILE A 143 1.20 -11.74 16.24
CA ILE A 143 2.04 -11.89 17.43
C ILE A 143 1.38 -11.07 18.55
N PRO A 144 1.28 -11.58 19.79
CA PRO A 144 0.74 -10.82 20.90
C PRO A 144 1.52 -9.50 21.09
N SER A 145 0.78 -8.41 21.24
CA SER A 145 1.31 -7.16 21.77
C SER A 145 1.71 -7.43 23.22
N HIS A 146 3.00 -7.69 23.47
CA HIS A 146 3.53 -7.62 24.82
C HIS A 146 3.47 -6.17 25.30
N GLU A 147 2.32 -5.77 25.84
CA GLU A 147 2.26 -4.83 26.94
C GLU A 147 2.37 -5.65 28.23
N SER A 148 3.61 -5.93 28.61
CA SER A 148 3.87 -6.30 30.01
C SER A 148 3.83 -5.01 30.81
N ARG A 149 2.93 -5.02 31.81
CA ARG A 149 2.73 -4.07 32.90
C ARG A 149 3.97 -3.33 33.38
#